data_AF-A0A3B9VJV7-F1
#
_entry.id   AF-A0A3B9VJV7-F1
#
_cell.length_a   1.000
_cell.length_b   1.000
_cell.length_c   1.000
_cell.angle_alpha   90.00
_cell.angle_beta   90.00
_cell.angle_gamma   90.00
#
_symmetry.space_group_name_H-M   'P 1'
#
loop_
_entity.id
_entity.type
_entity.pdbx_description
1 polymer ?
#
loop_
_entity_poly.entity_id
_entity_poly.type
_entity_poly.pdbx_seq_one_letter_code
_entity_poly.pdbx_strand_id
1 'polypeptide(L)'
;QRDALRDKAREPAHVLVMTATPIPRTVAMTIFGDLDVSTLKDMPLGRSPITTHVVSQSSKPDHLTRAWQRACEEVSNTNQVYVVAPRISADDESDLQRFGLTPDELILAKNLIDEEDSSSLKLAMSSVEELYPMLTGDVMKDLRVGKLHGRLPSEEKEAVMQAFVRHELDVLVTTTVIEVGVDVANATMMIIMNAERFGVSQLHQLRGRIGRGVSPGLCLFVSSASEDSPAMARLRAVAASTDGFELSRLDLQERSEGDVLGSAQSGARSHLRLLRVIRDEELIAQARLVAENLLSQDPTLAANPELAKAVEKLRQEERAAYLEKR
;
A
#
# COMPACT_ATOMS: atom_id res chain seq x y z
N GLN A 1 -11.35 -16.21 14.90
CA GLN A 1 -11.02 -17.59 14.47
C GLN A 1 -9.57 -17.98 14.82
N ARG A 2 -8.58 -17.09 14.65
CA ARG A 2 -7.16 -17.31 15.06
C ARG A 2 -6.96 -17.55 16.57
N ASP A 3 -7.54 -16.70 17.42
CA ASP A 3 -7.35 -16.82 18.88
C ASP A 3 -8.07 -18.05 19.46
N ALA A 4 -9.18 -18.46 18.86
CA ALA A 4 -9.92 -19.66 19.24
C ALA A 4 -9.13 -20.97 19.03
N LEU A 5 -8.08 -20.96 18.19
CA LEU A 5 -7.15 -22.08 18.02
C LEU A 5 -6.00 -22.03 19.03
N ARG A 6 -5.54 -20.84 19.46
CA ARG A 6 -4.55 -20.68 20.54
C ARG A 6 -5.08 -21.18 21.88
N ASP A 7 -6.34 -20.85 22.21
CA ASP A 7 -6.94 -21.20 23.51
C ASP A 7 -7.33 -22.68 23.65
N LYS A 8 -7.46 -23.43 22.55
CA LYS A 8 -7.91 -24.84 22.55
C LYS A 8 -6.78 -25.86 22.49
N ALA A 9 -5.55 -25.46 22.20
CA ALA A 9 -4.43 -26.38 22.03
C ALA A 9 -3.54 -26.40 23.29
N ARG A 10 -3.13 -27.60 23.73
CA ARG A 10 -2.17 -27.78 24.85
C ARG A 10 -0.80 -27.17 24.54
N GLU A 11 -0.44 -27.10 23.26
CA GLU A 11 0.73 -26.40 22.74
C GLU A 11 0.25 -25.41 21.67
N PRO A 12 0.60 -24.13 21.75
CA PRO A 12 0.20 -23.15 20.75
C PRO A 12 0.87 -23.47 19.41
N ALA A 13 0.12 -23.34 18.31
CA ALA A 13 0.67 -23.53 16.97
C ALA A 13 1.72 -22.45 16.65
N HIS A 14 2.80 -22.84 15.97
CA HIS A 14 3.75 -21.88 15.39
C HIS A 14 3.04 -21.00 14.36
N VAL A 15 3.25 -19.68 14.44
CA VAL A 15 2.62 -18.70 13.53
C VAL A 15 3.70 -17.98 12.74
N LEU A 16 3.66 -18.12 11.41
CA LEU A 16 4.48 -17.33 10.49
C LEU A 16 3.59 -16.30 9.78
N VAL A 17 3.95 -15.03 9.87
CA VAL A 17 3.30 -13.93 9.13
C VAL A 17 4.31 -13.36 8.15
N MET A 18 3.96 -13.32 6.87
CA MET A 18 4.80 -12.76 5.81
C MET A 18 4.09 -11.57 5.17
N THR A 19 4.83 -10.49 4.92
CA THR A 19 4.32 -9.30 4.23
C THR A 19 5.44 -8.55 3.53
N ALA A 20 5.16 -8.05 2.33
CA ALA A 20 6.09 -7.22 1.56
C ALA A 20 6.05 -5.73 1.99
N THR A 21 4.94 -5.31 2.61
CA THR A 21 4.71 -3.98 3.19
C THR A 21 4.02 -4.21 4.51
N PRO A 22 4.74 -4.25 5.64
CA PRO A 22 4.09 -4.50 6.91
C PRO A 22 3.04 -3.42 7.11
N ILE A 23 1.77 -3.85 7.17
CA ILE A 23 0.63 -2.96 7.35
C ILE A 23 0.86 -2.23 8.67
N PRO A 24 0.43 -0.98 8.84
CA PRO A 24 0.57 -0.23 10.07
C PRO A 24 0.34 -1.03 11.36
N ARG A 25 -0.71 -1.88 11.39
CA ARG A 25 -0.99 -2.77 12.52
C ARG A 25 0.03 -3.89 12.69
N THR A 26 0.52 -4.45 11.59
CA THR A 26 1.58 -5.48 11.62
C THR A 26 2.88 -4.87 12.10
N VAL A 27 3.29 -3.69 11.63
CA VAL A 27 4.47 -2.98 12.16
C VAL A 27 4.30 -2.70 13.65
N ALA A 28 3.13 -2.19 14.07
CA ALA A 28 2.85 -1.98 15.48
C ALA A 28 2.91 -3.30 16.27
N MET A 29 2.41 -4.42 15.74
CA MET A 29 2.52 -5.76 16.33
C MET A 29 3.94 -6.34 16.28
N THR A 30 4.78 -5.91 15.34
CA THR A 30 6.20 -6.26 15.28
C THR A 30 6.97 -5.52 16.37
N ILE A 31 6.56 -4.28 16.68
CA ILE A 31 7.16 -3.43 17.73
C ILE A 31 6.61 -3.79 19.12
N PHE A 32 5.30 -4.06 19.26
CA PHE A 32 4.61 -4.32 20.54
C PHE A 32 4.23 -5.77 20.80
N GLY A 33 4.14 -6.59 19.76
CA GLY A 33 3.70 -7.97 19.90
C GLY A 33 4.85 -8.91 20.25
N ASP A 34 4.46 -10.04 20.81
CA ASP A 34 5.30 -11.20 21.03
C ASP A 34 5.55 -11.94 19.70
N LEU A 35 6.22 -11.25 18.77
CA LEU A 35 6.59 -11.78 17.45
C LEU A 35 8.08 -11.55 17.22
N ASP A 36 8.80 -12.63 16.96
CA ASP A 36 10.15 -12.55 16.41
C ASP A 36 10.10 -12.11 14.95
N VAL A 37 11.01 -11.21 14.59
CA VAL A 37 10.98 -10.49 13.31
C VAL A 37 12.20 -10.87 12.50
N SER A 38 11.96 -11.48 11.34
CA SER A 38 13.00 -11.72 10.34
C SER A 38 12.76 -10.83 9.13
N THR A 39 13.80 -10.14 8.67
CA THR A 39 13.73 -9.23 7.53
C THR A 39 14.60 -9.73 6.38
N LEU A 40 14.02 -9.82 5.19
CA LEU A 40 14.73 -10.14 3.95
C LEU A 40 14.95 -8.83 3.19
N LYS A 41 16.14 -8.25 3.33
CA LYS A 41 16.49 -6.95 2.74
C LYS A 41 17.04 -7.05 1.32
N ASP A 42 17.66 -8.19 1.01
CA ASP A 42 18.34 -8.38 -0.26
C ASP A 42 17.35 -8.81 -1.36
N MET A 43 17.56 -8.25 -2.54
CA MET A 43 16.80 -8.62 -3.74
C MET A 43 17.23 -10.01 -4.22
N PRO A 44 16.30 -10.85 -4.67
CA PRO A 44 16.64 -12.12 -5.31
C PRO A 44 17.59 -11.89 -6.50
N LEU A 45 18.52 -12.83 -6.70
CA LEU A 45 19.42 -12.84 -7.86
C LEU A 45 18.63 -12.71 -9.17
N GLY A 46 19.08 -11.82 -10.06
CA GLY A 46 18.47 -11.60 -11.38
C GLY A 46 17.40 -10.50 -11.43
N ARG A 47 17.06 -9.86 -10.29
CA ARG A 47 16.13 -8.74 -10.27
C ARG A 47 16.85 -7.40 -10.50
N SER A 48 16.38 -6.64 -11.48
CA SER A 48 16.94 -5.33 -11.79
C SER A 48 16.34 -4.25 -10.88
N PRO A 49 17.10 -3.19 -10.55
CA PRO A 49 16.59 -2.09 -9.76
C PRO A 49 15.45 -1.37 -10.51
N ILE A 50 14.50 -0.83 -9.73
CA ILE A 50 13.40 -0.03 -10.26
C ILE A 50 13.66 1.42 -9.87
N THR A 51 13.76 2.30 -10.87
CA THR A 51 13.85 3.74 -10.64
C THR A 51 12.44 4.32 -10.60
N THR A 52 12.14 5.17 -9.63
CA THR A 52 10.81 5.80 -9.50
C THR A 52 10.91 7.32 -9.56
N HIS A 53 10.06 7.94 -10.38
CA HIS A 53 9.97 9.40 -10.50
C HIS A 53 8.54 9.88 -10.38
N VAL A 54 8.37 11.07 -9.81
CA VAL A 54 7.06 11.74 -9.74
C VAL A 54 6.96 12.74 -10.89
N VAL A 55 5.87 12.64 -11.66
CA VAL A 55 5.53 13.52 -12.78
C VAL A 55 4.39 14.42 -12.34
N SER A 56 4.68 15.71 -12.14
CA SER A 56 3.63 16.71 -11.87
C SER A 56 3.00 17.17 -13.17
N GLN A 57 1.74 16.78 -13.38
CA GLN A 57 0.96 17.19 -14.54
C GLN A 57 0.57 18.67 -14.48
N SER A 58 0.34 19.21 -13.28
CA SER A 58 -0.11 20.59 -13.08
C SER A 58 1.01 21.61 -13.29
N SER A 59 2.23 21.29 -12.87
CA SER A 59 3.37 22.21 -13.00
C SER A 59 4.16 21.99 -14.30
N LYS A 60 4.22 20.75 -14.82
CA LYS A 60 5.02 20.37 -16.00
C LYS A 60 4.24 19.42 -16.92
N PRO A 61 3.22 19.92 -17.65
CA PRO A 61 2.41 19.09 -18.55
C PRO A 61 3.23 18.31 -19.59
N ASP A 62 4.31 18.91 -20.11
CA ASP A 62 5.20 18.29 -21.10
C ASP A 62 5.87 17.00 -20.59
N HIS A 63 6.03 16.85 -19.27
CA HIS A 63 6.59 15.63 -18.69
C HIS A 63 5.65 14.42 -18.85
N LEU A 64 4.33 14.64 -18.86
CA LEU A 64 3.37 13.58 -19.15
C LEU A 64 3.48 13.15 -20.61
N THR A 65 3.58 14.10 -21.54
CA THR A 65 3.85 13.82 -22.96
C THR A 65 5.15 13.03 -23.13
N ARG A 66 6.21 13.43 -22.42
CA ARG A 66 7.48 12.69 -22.41
C ARG A 66 7.35 11.28 -21.84
N ALA A 67 6.53 11.08 -20.80
CA ALA A 67 6.25 9.77 -20.22
C ALA A 67 5.60 8.83 -21.24
N TRP A 68 4.64 9.32 -22.04
CA TRP A 68 4.03 8.52 -23.10
C TRP A 68 5.02 8.19 -24.23
N GLN A 69 5.83 9.16 -24.66
CA GLN A 69 6.92 8.90 -25.61
C GLN A 69 7.88 7.83 -25.08
N ARG A 70 8.18 7.87 -23.77
CA ARG A 70 9.05 6.89 -23.13
C ARG A 70 8.44 5.50 -23.14
N ALA A 71 7.13 5.39 -22.91
CA ALA A 71 6.43 4.12 -23.03
C ALA A 71 6.54 3.53 -24.45
N CYS A 72 6.39 4.36 -25.49
CA CYS A 72 6.58 3.92 -26.88
C CYS A 72 8.04 3.48 -27.15
N GLU A 73 9.03 4.16 -26.59
CA GLU A 73 10.44 3.75 -26.66
C GLU A 73 10.66 2.37 -26.00
N GLU A 74 10.09 2.12 -24.82
CA GLU A 74 10.20 0.81 -24.15
C GLU A 74 9.57 -0.31 -25.00
N VAL A 75 8.40 -0.06 -25.58
CA VAL A 75 7.75 -1.03 -26.49
C VAL A 75 8.60 -1.28 -27.76
N SER A 76 9.21 -0.23 -28.32
CA SER A 76 10.12 -0.40 -29.46
C SER A 76 11.35 -1.27 -29.14
N ASN A 77 11.73 -1.32 -27.86
CA ASN A 77 12.80 -2.18 -27.34
C ASN A 77 12.28 -3.57 -26.91
N THR A 78 11.11 -3.99 -27.38
CA THR A 78 10.46 -5.29 -27.06
C THR A 78 10.10 -5.47 -25.58
N ASN A 79 9.99 -4.38 -24.84
CA ASN A 79 9.48 -4.40 -23.48
C ASN A 79 7.97 -4.10 -23.46
N GLN A 80 7.35 -4.30 -22.31
CA GLN A 80 5.93 -4.06 -22.11
C GLN A 80 5.68 -3.03 -21.02
N VAL A 81 4.54 -2.34 -21.11
CA VAL A 81 4.22 -1.20 -20.25
C VAL A 81 2.87 -1.39 -19.55
N TYR A 82 2.84 -1.11 -18.25
CA TYR A 82 1.61 -0.96 -17.49
C TYR A 82 1.20 0.51 -17.41
N VAL A 83 -0.10 0.78 -17.64
CA VAL A 83 -0.72 2.08 -17.35
C VAL A 83 -1.83 1.85 -16.33
N VAL A 84 -1.69 2.39 -15.12
CA VAL A 84 -2.60 2.15 -14.01
C VAL A 84 -3.46 3.39 -13.75
N ALA A 85 -4.76 3.22 -13.75
CA ALA A 85 -5.75 4.23 -13.38
C ALA A 85 -6.34 3.93 -11.99
N PRO A 86 -6.73 4.95 -11.21
CA PRO A 86 -7.38 4.74 -9.92
C PRO A 86 -8.79 4.13 -10.08
N ARG A 87 -9.55 4.49 -11.12
CA ARG A 87 -10.95 4.07 -11.26
C ARG A 87 -11.23 3.36 -12.58
N ILE A 88 -12.32 2.61 -12.63
CA ILE A 88 -12.74 1.90 -13.83
C ILE A 88 -13.39 2.87 -14.82
N SER A 89 -14.36 3.65 -14.32
CA SER A 89 -15.20 4.56 -15.09
C SER A 89 -15.34 5.91 -14.38
N ALA A 90 -15.63 6.97 -15.13
CA ALA A 90 -15.82 8.30 -14.57
C ALA A 90 -17.10 8.43 -13.73
N ASP A 91 -18.11 7.62 -14.06
CA ASP A 91 -19.46 7.68 -13.47
C ASP A 91 -19.64 6.74 -12.26
N ASP A 92 -18.61 5.98 -11.86
CA ASP A 92 -18.67 5.05 -10.73
C ASP A 92 -18.23 5.69 -9.41
N GLU A 93 -19.19 6.12 -8.60
CA GLU A 93 -18.92 6.65 -7.26
C GLU A 93 -18.46 5.59 -6.26
N SER A 94 -18.67 4.29 -6.51
CA SER A 94 -18.24 3.23 -5.60
C SER A 94 -16.72 3.08 -5.55
N ASP A 95 -16.03 3.48 -6.62
CA ASP A 95 -14.57 3.52 -6.67
C ASP A 95 -14.01 4.66 -5.79
N LEU A 96 -14.75 5.75 -5.54
CA LEU A 96 -14.31 6.85 -4.67
C LEU A 96 -14.11 6.41 -3.21
N GLN A 97 -14.91 5.43 -2.74
CA GLN A 97 -14.81 4.92 -1.37
C GLN A 97 -13.56 4.06 -1.13
N ARG A 98 -12.94 3.52 -2.19
CA ARG A 98 -11.82 2.56 -2.10
C ARG A 98 -10.46 3.21 -1.84
N PHE A 99 -10.34 4.52 -2.05
CA PHE A 99 -9.05 5.22 -2.08
C PHE A 99 -8.72 6.04 -0.83
N GLY A 100 -9.38 5.74 0.30
CA GLY A 100 -9.00 6.30 1.59
C GLY A 100 -9.30 7.79 1.76
N LEU A 101 -10.26 8.32 1.00
CA LEU A 101 -10.81 9.66 1.27
C LEU A 101 -11.41 9.65 2.68
N THR A 102 -11.04 10.63 3.48
CA THR A 102 -11.68 10.87 4.78
C THR A 102 -13.16 11.22 4.56
N PRO A 103 -14.06 10.91 5.52
CA PRO A 103 -15.48 11.31 5.41
C PRO A 103 -15.65 12.80 5.11
N ASP A 104 -14.78 13.65 5.64
CA ASP A 104 -14.78 15.10 5.42
C ASP A 104 -14.37 15.47 3.99
N GLU A 105 -13.38 14.79 3.40
CA GLU A 105 -13.03 14.97 1.97
C GLU A 105 -14.13 14.46 1.04
N LEU A 106 -14.85 13.40 1.45
CA LEU A 106 -15.98 12.84 0.72
C LEU A 106 -17.19 13.79 0.77
N ILE A 107 -17.41 14.46 1.89
CA ILE A 107 -18.41 15.52 2.06
C ILE A 107 -18.01 16.78 1.27
N LEU A 108 -16.74 17.19 1.32
CA LEU A 108 -16.25 18.33 0.56
C LEU A 108 -16.37 18.09 -0.96
N ALA A 109 -16.00 16.89 -1.42
CA ALA A 109 -16.20 16.48 -2.81
C ALA A 109 -17.69 16.49 -3.19
N LYS A 110 -18.59 16.01 -2.31
CA LYS A 110 -20.05 16.05 -2.53
C LYS A 110 -20.61 17.48 -2.56
N ASN A 111 -20.19 18.35 -1.64
CA ASN A 111 -20.66 19.73 -1.59
C ASN A 111 -20.16 20.55 -2.79
N LEU A 112 -19.01 20.19 -3.36
CA LEU A 112 -18.49 20.79 -4.60
C LEU A 112 -19.19 20.24 -5.87
N ILE A 113 -19.95 19.15 -5.77
CA ILE A 113 -20.74 18.57 -6.88
C ILE A 113 -22.13 19.23 -6.99
N ASP A 114 -22.63 19.85 -5.91
CA ASP A 114 -23.95 20.50 -5.87
C ASP A 114 -23.98 21.92 -6.45
N GLU A 115 -22.83 22.55 -6.71
CA GLU A 115 -22.77 23.80 -7.50
C GLU A 115 -22.54 23.47 -8.98
N GLU A 116 -23.24 24.17 -9.87
CA GLU A 116 -23.53 23.88 -11.30
C GLU A 116 -22.35 23.59 -12.26
N ASP A 117 -21.13 23.34 -11.77
CA ASP A 117 -19.93 23.01 -12.53
C ASP A 117 -19.50 21.53 -12.36
N SER A 118 -20.43 20.60 -12.59
CA SER A 118 -20.18 19.14 -12.56
C SER A 118 -19.04 18.67 -13.48
N SER A 119 -18.54 19.50 -14.40
CA SER A 119 -17.54 19.10 -15.39
C SER A 119 -16.10 19.13 -14.85
N SER A 120 -15.77 20.08 -13.97
CA SER A 120 -14.37 20.39 -13.63
C SER A 120 -13.76 19.46 -12.57
N LEU A 121 -14.57 18.90 -11.65
CA LEU A 121 -14.12 17.90 -10.67
C LEU A 121 -14.23 16.45 -11.17
N LYS A 122 -15.18 16.14 -12.07
CA LYS A 122 -15.26 14.83 -12.76
C LYS A 122 -14.01 14.55 -13.61
N LEU A 123 -13.31 15.60 -14.03
CA LEU A 123 -12.06 15.56 -14.80
C LEU A 123 -10.79 15.28 -13.97
N ALA A 124 -10.86 15.20 -12.64
CA ALA A 124 -9.64 15.13 -11.83
C ALA A 124 -9.02 13.73 -11.71
N MET A 125 -9.76 12.66 -12.00
CA MET A 125 -9.27 11.28 -11.89
C MET A 125 -9.34 10.55 -13.22
N SER A 126 -8.21 10.02 -13.68
CA SER A 126 -8.16 9.20 -14.88
C SER A 126 -8.90 7.88 -14.65
N SER A 127 -9.66 7.41 -15.65
CA SER A 127 -10.28 6.10 -15.63
C SER A 127 -9.73 5.18 -16.72
N VAL A 128 -9.85 3.86 -16.55
CA VAL A 128 -9.45 2.90 -17.59
C VAL A 128 -10.28 3.10 -18.86
N GLU A 129 -11.58 3.37 -18.72
CA GLU A 129 -12.50 3.59 -19.84
C GLU A 129 -12.18 4.86 -20.66
N GLU A 130 -11.53 5.86 -20.07
CA GLU A 130 -11.05 7.07 -20.77
C GLU A 130 -9.62 6.91 -21.31
N LEU A 131 -8.70 6.36 -20.51
CA LEU A 131 -7.30 6.21 -20.90
C LEU A 131 -7.13 5.23 -22.05
N TYR A 132 -7.88 4.11 -22.05
CA TYR A 132 -7.77 3.11 -23.09
C TYR A 132 -8.04 3.67 -24.50
N PRO A 133 -9.22 4.28 -24.80
CA PRO A 133 -9.47 4.85 -26.11
C PRO A 133 -8.52 6.00 -26.44
N MET A 134 -8.18 6.88 -25.48
CA MET A 134 -7.24 7.98 -25.68
C MET A 134 -5.86 7.48 -26.14
N LEU A 135 -5.29 6.49 -25.45
CA LEU A 135 -3.99 5.94 -25.79
C LEU A 135 -4.03 5.19 -27.13
N THR A 136 -5.07 4.38 -27.37
CA THR A 136 -5.22 3.64 -28.63
C THR A 136 -5.49 4.52 -29.85
N GLY A 137 -6.10 5.69 -29.66
CA GLY A 137 -6.49 6.60 -30.74
C GLY A 137 -5.42 7.62 -31.13
N ASP A 138 -4.46 7.89 -30.25
CA ASP A 138 -3.46 8.94 -30.43
C ASP A 138 -2.04 8.42 -30.20
N VAL A 139 -1.54 8.51 -28.96
CA VAL A 139 -0.11 8.34 -28.65
C VAL A 139 0.42 6.92 -28.89
N MET A 140 -0.45 5.90 -28.79
CA MET A 140 -0.10 4.48 -28.90
C MET A 140 -0.86 3.78 -30.05
N LYS A 141 -1.25 4.52 -31.09
CA LYS A 141 -2.07 4.01 -32.21
C LYS A 141 -1.51 2.78 -32.93
N ASP A 142 -0.18 2.64 -32.96
CA ASP A 142 0.52 1.56 -33.66
C ASP A 142 0.90 0.39 -32.70
N LEU A 143 0.46 0.45 -31.44
CA LEU A 143 0.79 -0.53 -30.40
C LEU A 143 -0.42 -1.42 -30.08
N ARG A 144 -0.15 -2.64 -29.60
CA ARG A 144 -1.19 -3.58 -29.16
C ARG A 144 -1.57 -3.28 -27.72
N VAL A 145 -2.55 -2.41 -27.54
CA VAL A 145 -3.01 -1.99 -26.21
C VAL A 145 -4.18 -2.86 -25.76
N GLY A 146 -4.11 -3.38 -24.53
CA GLY A 146 -5.22 -4.07 -23.86
C GLY A 146 -5.75 -3.28 -22.67
N LYS A 147 -6.97 -3.62 -22.21
CA LYS A 147 -7.55 -3.09 -20.98
C LYS A 147 -7.89 -4.20 -19.99
N LEU A 148 -7.73 -3.94 -18.70
CA LEU A 148 -8.09 -4.88 -17.64
C LEU A 148 -8.65 -4.16 -16.41
N HIS A 149 -9.85 -4.52 -15.96
CA HIS A 149 -10.45 -3.94 -14.77
C HIS A 149 -11.37 -4.91 -14.04
N GLY A 150 -11.76 -4.55 -12.80
CA GLY A 150 -12.48 -5.44 -11.88
C GLY A 150 -13.86 -5.89 -12.37
N ARG A 151 -14.53 -5.09 -13.20
CA ARG A 151 -15.84 -5.43 -13.79
C ARG A 151 -15.79 -6.48 -14.91
N LEU A 152 -14.63 -6.78 -15.48
CA LEU A 152 -14.53 -7.80 -16.52
C LEU A 152 -14.84 -9.21 -15.93
N PRO A 153 -15.51 -10.10 -16.69
CA PRO A 153 -15.63 -11.51 -16.34
C PRO A 153 -14.26 -12.14 -16.08
N SER A 154 -14.20 -13.13 -15.19
CA SER A 154 -12.94 -13.79 -14.83
C SER A 154 -12.21 -14.40 -16.02
N GLU A 155 -12.94 -15.03 -16.95
CA GLU A 155 -12.37 -15.62 -18.16
C GLU A 155 -11.72 -14.57 -19.06
N GLU A 156 -12.35 -13.39 -19.20
CA GLU A 156 -11.79 -12.29 -20.00
C GLU A 156 -10.54 -11.69 -19.35
N LYS A 157 -10.55 -11.52 -18.02
CA LYS A 157 -9.35 -11.08 -17.27
C LYS A 157 -8.17 -12.03 -17.49
N GLU A 158 -8.43 -13.33 -17.38
CA GLU A 158 -7.40 -14.35 -17.58
C GLU A 158 -6.88 -14.34 -19.02
N ALA A 159 -7.77 -14.26 -20.01
CA ALA A 159 -7.39 -14.18 -21.42
C ALA A 159 -6.50 -12.96 -21.71
N VAL A 160 -6.88 -11.77 -21.21
CA VAL A 160 -6.10 -10.54 -21.39
C VAL A 160 -4.74 -10.63 -20.68
N MET A 161 -4.70 -11.17 -19.46
CA MET A 161 -3.43 -11.37 -18.76
C MET A 161 -2.52 -12.36 -19.47
N GLN A 162 -3.06 -13.45 -20.02
CA GLN A 162 -2.30 -14.42 -20.80
C GLN A 162 -1.76 -13.82 -22.09
N ALA A 163 -2.56 -13.03 -22.81
CA ALA A 163 -2.12 -12.30 -23.99
C ALA A 163 -0.97 -11.34 -23.65
N PHE A 164 -1.06 -10.63 -22.51
CA PHE A 164 0.02 -9.77 -22.05
C PHE A 164 1.28 -10.60 -21.68
N VAL A 165 1.16 -11.70 -20.93
CA VAL A 165 2.33 -12.57 -20.60
C VAL A 165 3.01 -13.12 -21.86
N ARG A 166 2.24 -13.47 -22.89
CA ARG A 166 2.74 -14.00 -24.18
C ARG A 166 3.27 -12.93 -25.13
N HIS A 167 3.31 -11.67 -24.69
CA HIS A 167 3.74 -10.55 -25.52
C HIS A 167 2.85 -10.36 -26.78
N GLU A 168 1.58 -10.74 -26.69
CA GLU A 168 0.54 -10.45 -27.69
C GLU A 168 0.00 -9.02 -27.54
N LEU A 169 0.17 -8.44 -26.35
CA LEU A 169 -0.14 -7.06 -26.00
C LEU A 169 1.14 -6.34 -25.55
N ASP A 170 1.35 -5.13 -26.02
CA ASP A 170 2.51 -4.29 -25.68
C ASP A 170 2.25 -3.43 -24.43
N VAL A 171 1.01 -2.94 -24.30
CA VAL A 171 0.59 -2.03 -23.23
C VAL A 171 -0.67 -2.56 -22.57
N LEU A 172 -0.72 -2.56 -21.24
CA LEU A 172 -1.92 -2.91 -20.47
C LEU A 172 -2.41 -1.71 -19.65
N VAL A 173 -3.58 -1.20 -20.01
CA VAL A 173 -4.30 -0.15 -19.25
C VAL A 173 -5.20 -0.81 -18.22
N THR A 174 -5.01 -0.51 -16.93
CA THR A 174 -5.65 -1.30 -15.87
C THR A 174 -5.86 -0.52 -14.58
N THR A 175 -6.56 -1.12 -13.61
CA THR A 175 -6.69 -0.60 -12.24
C THR A 175 -5.78 -1.38 -11.28
N THR A 176 -6.04 -1.31 -9.96
CA THR A 176 -5.34 -2.10 -8.93
C THR A 176 -5.53 -3.61 -9.06
N VAL A 177 -6.31 -4.09 -10.03
CA VAL A 177 -6.66 -5.51 -10.21
C VAL A 177 -5.47 -6.38 -10.67
N ILE A 178 -4.30 -5.81 -10.95
CA ILE A 178 -3.03 -6.56 -11.11
C ILE A 178 -2.58 -7.24 -9.78
N GLU A 179 -3.47 -7.34 -8.79
CA GLU A 179 -3.23 -7.92 -7.48
C GLU A 179 -3.04 -9.44 -7.55
N VAL A 180 -1.75 -9.81 -7.65
CA VAL A 180 -1.11 -11.04 -7.19
C VAL A 180 -1.28 -12.27 -8.09
N GLY A 181 -0.17 -12.70 -8.71
CA GLY A 181 0.00 -14.08 -9.20
C GLY A 181 0.69 -14.21 -10.55
N VAL A 182 0.70 -13.15 -11.35
CA VAL A 182 1.29 -13.16 -12.69
C VAL A 182 2.52 -12.25 -12.73
N ASP A 183 3.63 -12.82 -13.18
CA ASP A 183 4.92 -12.17 -13.32
C ASP A 183 5.23 -12.01 -14.82
N VAL A 184 5.52 -10.79 -15.25
CA VAL A 184 5.84 -10.49 -16.66
C VAL A 184 7.26 -9.93 -16.70
N ALA A 185 8.22 -10.78 -17.04
CA ALA A 185 9.65 -10.43 -17.03
C ALA A 185 9.99 -9.24 -17.94
N ASN A 186 9.27 -9.10 -19.07
CA ASN A 186 9.45 -8.04 -20.05
C ASN A 186 8.72 -6.74 -19.68
N ALA A 187 7.95 -6.71 -18.59
CA ALA A 187 7.32 -5.49 -18.12
C ALA A 187 8.37 -4.60 -17.41
N THR A 188 8.91 -3.63 -18.15
CA THR A 188 9.97 -2.74 -17.66
C THR A 188 9.43 -1.40 -17.17
N MET A 189 8.25 -0.98 -17.62
CA MET A 189 7.73 0.35 -17.30
C MET A 189 6.32 0.31 -16.72
N MET A 190 6.06 1.16 -15.73
CA MET A 190 4.73 1.39 -15.16
C MET A 190 4.47 2.88 -15.02
N ILE A 191 3.31 3.33 -15.51
CA ILE A 191 2.81 4.69 -15.34
C ILE A 191 1.55 4.61 -14.48
N ILE A 192 1.55 5.25 -13.31
CA ILE A 192 0.41 5.29 -12.40
C ILE A 192 -0.20 6.69 -12.48
N MET A 193 -1.40 6.78 -13.05
CA MET A 193 -2.17 8.02 -13.15
C MET A 193 -2.80 8.37 -11.81
N ASN A 194 -2.84 9.66 -11.47
CA ASN A 194 -3.37 10.15 -10.19
C ASN A 194 -2.82 9.38 -8.99
N ALA A 195 -1.49 9.20 -8.95
CA ALA A 195 -0.80 8.39 -7.95
C ALA A 195 -1.10 8.85 -6.50
N GLU A 196 -1.46 10.12 -6.30
CA GLU A 196 -1.87 10.67 -5.00
C GLU A 196 -3.14 10.04 -4.43
N ARG A 197 -3.91 9.30 -5.24
CA ARG A 197 -5.11 8.57 -4.79
C ARG A 197 -4.78 7.19 -4.25
N PHE A 198 -3.57 6.68 -4.45
CA PHE A 198 -3.18 5.36 -3.98
C PHE A 198 -2.48 5.47 -2.62
N GLY A 199 -2.76 4.52 -1.74
CA GLY A 199 -2.01 4.38 -0.49
C GLY A 199 -0.56 3.96 -0.75
N VAL A 200 0.33 4.26 0.19
CA VAL A 200 1.77 3.93 0.09
C VAL A 200 2.00 2.45 -0.20
N SER A 201 1.28 1.57 0.51
CA SER A 201 1.37 0.12 0.31
C SER A 201 0.91 -0.32 -1.08
N GLN A 202 -0.12 0.31 -1.65
CA GLN A 202 -0.62 -0.01 -3.00
C GLN A 202 0.40 0.40 -4.06
N LEU A 203 0.97 1.62 -3.96
CA LEU A 203 2.03 2.09 -4.85
C LEU A 203 3.25 1.16 -4.81
N HIS A 204 3.64 0.73 -3.62
CA HIS A 204 4.73 -0.24 -3.45
C HIS A 204 4.45 -1.57 -4.15
N GLN A 205 3.26 -2.13 -3.96
CA GLN A 205 2.86 -3.41 -4.54
C GLN A 205 2.75 -3.34 -6.07
N LEU A 206 2.19 -2.25 -6.60
CA LEU A 206 2.11 -1.98 -8.03
C LEU A 206 3.51 -1.85 -8.64
N ARG A 207 4.37 -1.00 -8.05
CA ARG A 207 5.78 -0.88 -8.47
C ARG A 207 6.49 -2.24 -8.49
N GLY A 208 6.21 -3.10 -7.52
CA GLY A 208 6.77 -4.46 -7.46
C GLY A 208 6.37 -5.42 -8.59
N ARG A 209 5.47 -5.01 -9.51
CA ARG A 209 5.05 -5.79 -10.68
C ARG A 209 5.95 -5.63 -11.90
N ILE A 210 6.81 -4.62 -11.93
CA ILE A 210 7.79 -4.41 -13.01
C ILE A 210 9.21 -4.76 -12.55
N GLY A 211 10.15 -4.78 -13.51
CA GLY A 211 11.57 -4.99 -13.24
C GLY A 211 11.87 -6.39 -12.69
N ARG A 212 11.16 -7.39 -13.20
CA ARG A 212 11.29 -8.79 -12.78
C ARG A 212 12.22 -9.62 -13.67
N GLY A 213 12.59 -9.08 -14.83
CA GLY A 213 13.66 -9.58 -15.67
C GLY A 213 15.00 -8.85 -15.49
N VAL A 214 15.87 -9.02 -16.48
CA VAL A 214 17.23 -8.43 -16.55
C VAL A 214 17.25 -6.96 -16.96
N SER A 215 16.13 -6.45 -17.46
CA SER A 215 16.01 -5.04 -17.86
C SER A 215 15.64 -4.16 -16.65
N PRO A 216 16.24 -2.97 -16.51
CA PRO A 216 15.92 -2.05 -15.42
C PRO A 216 14.47 -1.60 -15.48
N GLY A 217 13.84 -1.47 -14.31
CA GLY A 217 12.47 -1.01 -14.20
C GLY A 217 12.36 0.52 -14.10
N LEU A 218 11.32 1.11 -14.70
CA LEU A 218 10.95 2.52 -14.57
C LEU A 218 9.51 2.67 -14.11
N CYS A 219 9.30 3.27 -12.94
CA CYS A 219 7.97 3.58 -12.42
C CYS A 219 7.74 5.09 -12.39
N LEU A 220 6.65 5.56 -13.00
CA LEU A 220 6.28 6.97 -13.04
C LEU A 220 4.98 7.18 -12.26
N PHE A 221 5.04 8.01 -11.22
CA PHE A 221 3.87 8.45 -10.47
C PHE A 221 3.38 9.77 -11.05
N VAL A 222 2.31 9.74 -11.84
CA VAL A 222 1.71 10.94 -12.41
C VAL A 222 0.71 11.50 -11.41
N SER A 223 0.84 12.80 -11.11
CA SER A 223 -0.03 13.48 -10.16
C SER A 223 -0.40 14.87 -10.63
N SER A 224 -1.65 15.27 -10.38
CA SER A 224 -2.12 16.66 -10.55
C SER A 224 -2.08 17.46 -9.24
N ALA A 225 -1.58 16.88 -8.15
CA ALA A 225 -1.43 17.57 -6.88
C ALA A 225 -0.44 18.74 -6.98
N SER A 226 -0.65 19.78 -6.17
CA SER A 226 0.28 20.92 -6.10
C SER A 226 1.62 20.50 -5.51
N GLU A 227 2.71 21.13 -5.95
CA GLU A 227 4.10 20.77 -5.60
C GLU A 227 4.39 20.82 -4.09
N ASP A 228 3.66 21.69 -3.38
CA ASP A 228 3.78 21.92 -1.93
C ASP A 228 2.72 21.16 -1.10
N SER A 229 1.89 20.34 -1.75
CA SER A 229 0.86 19.56 -1.04
C SER A 229 1.48 18.40 -0.22
N PRO A 230 0.84 18.01 0.90
CA PRO A 230 1.20 16.79 1.63
C PRO A 230 1.21 15.55 0.73
N ALA A 231 0.27 15.45 -0.20
CA ALA A 231 0.18 14.36 -1.17
C ALA A 231 1.43 14.26 -2.07
N MET A 232 1.95 15.40 -2.55
CA MET A 232 3.17 15.41 -3.37
C MET A 232 4.41 15.07 -2.53
N ALA A 233 4.49 15.58 -1.30
CA ALA A 233 5.56 15.21 -0.36
C ALA A 233 5.58 13.69 -0.11
N ARG A 234 4.41 13.09 0.11
CA ARG A 234 4.24 11.63 0.23
C ARG A 234 4.72 10.90 -1.02
N LEU A 235 4.27 11.30 -2.21
CA LEU A 235 4.66 10.65 -3.46
C LEU A 235 6.18 10.68 -3.68
N ARG A 236 6.83 11.80 -3.36
CA ARG A 236 8.30 11.93 -3.44
C ARG A 236 8.99 11.00 -2.43
N ALA A 237 8.48 10.90 -1.20
CA ALA A 237 9.01 9.98 -0.20
C ALA A 237 8.88 8.51 -0.64
N VAL A 238 7.73 8.14 -1.22
CA VAL A 238 7.52 6.78 -1.77
C VAL A 238 8.42 6.50 -2.98
N ALA A 239 8.63 7.50 -3.84
CA ALA A 239 9.53 7.38 -5.00
C ALA A 239 11.01 7.26 -4.60
N ALA A 240 11.41 7.87 -3.48
CA ALA A 240 12.79 7.87 -3.01
C ALA A 240 13.24 6.56 -2.36
N SER A 241 12.31 5.71 -1.90
CA SER A 241 12.64 4.47 -1.19
C SER A 241 12.06 3.23 -1.86
N THR A 242 12.88 2.21 -2.01
CA THR A 242 12.43 0.87 -2.41
C THR A 242 12.14 -0.07 -1.23
N ASP A 243 12.45 0.35 0.00
CA ASP A 243 12.34 -0.50 1.20
C ASP A 243 10.92 -0.48 1.78
N GLY A 244 10.28 -1.66 1.81
CA GLY A 244 8.94 -1.84 2.36
C GLY A 244 8.80 -1.45 3.84
N PHE A 245 9.87 -1.49 4.63
CA PHE A 245 9.87 -1.06 6.04
C PHE A 245 9.92 0.47 6.20
N GLU A 246 10.72 1.15 5.38
CA GLU A 246 10.72 2.63 5.35
C GLU A 246 9.35 3.15 4.91
N LEU A 247 8.76 2.49 3.90
CA LEU A 247 7.45 2.86 3.36
C LEU A 247 6.31 2.57 4.33
N SER A 248 6.39 1.48 5.12
CA SER A 248 5.38 1.22 6.15
C SER A 248 5.44 2.22 7.30
N ARG A 249 6.64 2.68 7.69
CA ARG A 249 6.82 3.78 8.65
C ARG A 249 6.19 5.07 8.13
N LEU A 250 6.36 5.37 6.84
CA LEU A 250 5.71 6.51 6.19
C LEU A 250 4.17 6.39 6.22
N ASP A 251 3.61 5.22 5.85
CA ASP A 251 2.15 4.96 5.89
C ASP A 251 1.58 5.07 7.32
N LEU A 252 2.35 4.64 8.31
CA LEU A 252 2.01 4.75 9.74
C LEU A 252 1.99 6.19 10.25
N GLN A 253 2.91 7.04 9.80
CA GLN A 253 2.95 8.45 10.18
C GLN A 253 1.74 9.22 9.64
N GLU A 254 1.26 8.87 8.44
CA GLU A 254 0.07 9.49 7.85
C GLU A 254 -1.23 9.04 8.52
N ARG A 255 -1.36 7.74 8.76
CA ARG A 255 -2.52 7.18 9.45
C ARG A 255 -2.33 7.35 10.95
N SER A 256 -2.66 8.54 11.45
CA SER A 256 -2.64 8.92 12.87
C SER A 256 -2.74 7.70 13.82
N GLU A 257 -1.70 7.50 14.63
CA GLU A 257 -1.40 6.29 15.41
C GLU A 257 -2.58 5.70 16.22
N GLY A 258 -3.57 6.53 16.56
CA GLY A 258 -4.76 6.14 17.32
C GLY A 258 -5.69 5.14 16.63
N ASP A 259 -5.73 5.10 15.29
CA ASP A 259 -6.66 4.25 14.54
C ASP A 259 -6.09 2.82 14.29
N VAL A 260 -4.77 2.70 14.29
CA VAL A 260 -4.06 1.45 13.97
C VAL A 260 -4.17 0.42 15.10
N LEU A 261 -4.15 0.91 16.34
CA LEU A 261 -4.32 0.12 17.57
C LEU A 261 -5.78 0.11 18.07
N GLY A 262 -6.67 0.96 17.54
CA GLY A 262 -7.79 1.49 18.34
C GLY A 262 -9.23 1.47 17.81
N SER A 263 -9.57 0.99 16.61
CA SER A 263 -10.98 1.04 16.14
C SER A 263 -11.73 -0.30 16.04
N ALA A 264 -11.06 -1.45 16.08
CA ALA A 264 -11.72 -2.78 16.18
C ALA A 264 -11.59 -3.43 17.58
N GLN A 265 -10.95 -2.74 18.53
CA GLN A 265 -11.01 -3.08 19.95
C GLN A 265 -11.87 -2.05 20.70
N SER A 266 -13.12 -1.88 20.28
CA SER A 266 -14.10 -0.96 20.90
C SER A 266 -14.45 -1.22 22.38
N GLY A 267 -13.67 -2.03 23.11
CA GLY A 267 -13.82 -2.28 24.53
C GLY A 267 -12.54 -2.14 25.38
N ALA A 268 -11.34 -2.12 24.76
CA ALA A 268 -10.09 -1.98 25.51
C ALA A 268 -9.45 -0.64 25.18
N ARG A 269 -9.50 0.31 26.11
CA ARG A 269 -8.78 1.58 25.98
C ARG A 269 -7.30 1.27 25.77
N SER A 270 -6.68 1.82 24.73
CA SER A 270 -5.22 1.78 24.59
C SER A 270 -4.59 2.25 25.92
N HIS A 271 -3.81 1.39 26.58
CA HIS A 271 -3.12 1.73 27.82
C HIS A 271 -1.95 2.71 27.59
N LEU A 272 -1.60 2.96 26.33
CA LEU A 272 -0.54 3.89 25.93
C LEU A 272 -1.07 5.34 25.95
N ARG A 273 -0.96 6.01 27.10
CA ARG A 273 -1.37 7.41 27.28
C ARG A 273 -0.31 8.43 26.90
N LEU A 274 0.97 8.07 27.03
CA LEU A 274 2.11 8.99 26.90
C LEU A 274 3.07 8.60 25.78
N LEU A 275 2.86 7.44 25.18
CA LEU A 275 3.82 6.77 24.31
C LEU A 275 3.25 6.69 22.90
N ARG A 276 4.06 7.10 21.92
CA ARG A 276 3.75 7.10 20.50
C ARG A 276 4.61 6.05 19.82
N VAL A 277 3.97 5.09 19.15
CA VAL A 277 4.60 3.86 18.62
C VAL A 277 5.81 4.16 17.76
N ILE A 278 5.68 5.13 16.86
CA ILE A 278 6.70 5.43 15.85
C ILE A 278 7.79 6.32 16.46
N ARG A 279 7.39 7.33 17.24
CA ARG A 279 8.33 8.28 17.87
C ARG A 279 9.21 7.59 18.91
N ASP A 280 8.63 6.67 19.67
CA ASP A 280 9.25 6.09 20.85
C ASP A 280 9.73 4.64 20.59
N GLU A 281 9.93 4.23 19.32
CA GLU A 281 10.34 2.88 18.91
C GLU A 281 11.58 2.39 19.68
N GLU A 282 12.64 3.20 19.73
CA GLU A 282 13.87 2.85 20.45
C GLU A 282 13.63 2.67 21.95
N LEU A 283 12.79 3.52 22.55
CA LEU A 283 12.44 3.45 23.97
C LEU A 283 11.65 2.18 24.28
N ILE A 284 10.73 1.80 23.40
CA ILE A 284 9.95 0.55 23.50
C ILE A 284 10.89 -0.65 23.43
N ALA A 285 11.81 -0.67 22.45
CA ALA A 285 12.78 -1.75 22.28
C ALA A 285 13.69 -1.90 23.52
N GLN A 286 14.17 -0.79 24.07
CA GLN A 286 14.97 -0.80 25.31
C GLN A 286 14.15 -1.31 26.51
N ALA A 287 12.91 -0.85 26.68
CA ALA A 287 12.03 -1.30 27.75
C ALA A 287 11.77 -2.81 27.67
N ARG A 288 11.60 -3.34 26.46
CA ARG A 288 11.44 -4.78 26.21
C ARG A 288 12.67 -5.57 26.63
N LEU A 289 13.87 -5.14 26.25
CA LEU A 289 15.12 -5.80 26.67
C LEU A 289 15.27 -5.82 28.20
N VAL A 290 14.90 -4.72 28.88
CA VAL A 290 14.92 -4.68 30.35
C VAL A 290 13.91 -5.66 30.94
N ALA A 291 12.69 -5.71 30.40
CA ALA A 291 11.65 -6.63 30.87
C ALA A 291 12.03 -8.10 30.65
N GLU A 292 12.57 -8.44 29.47
CA GLU A 292 13.05 -9.80 29.15
C GLU A 292 14.18 -10.24 30.07
N ASN A 293 15.17 -9.36 30.30
CA ASN A 293 16.26 -9.64 31.23
C ASN A 293 15.73 -9.85 32.66
N LEU A 294 14.81 -9.01 33.11
CA LEU A 294 14.22 -9.12 34.45
C LEU A 294 13.44 -10.42 34.60
N LEU A 295 12.61 -10.80 33.63
CA LEU A 295 11.84 -12.04 33.64
C LEU A 295 12.72 -13.29 33.50
N SER A 296 13.84 -13.21 32.79
CA SER A 296 14.79 -14.33 32.69
C SER A 296 15.46 -14.66 34.03
N GLN A 297 15.65 -13.65 34.88
CA GLN A 297 16.28 -13.77 36.20
C GLN A 297 15.26 -14.05 37.31
N ASP A 298 14.07 -13.43 37.24
CA ASP A 298 12.99 -13.56 38.22
C ASP A 298 11.63 -13.66 37.52
N PRO A 299 11.24 -14.87 37.05
CA PRO A 299 9.99 -15.08 36.33
C PRO A 299 8.73 -14.78 37.16
N THR A 300 8.83 -14.83 38.48
CA THR A 300 7.70 -14.59 39.39
C THR A 300 7.65 -13.14 39.88
N LEU A 301 8.64 -12.31 39.51
CA LEU A 301 8.79 -10.93 39.97
C LEU A 301 8.84 -10.84 41.51
N ALA A 302 9.31 -11.88 42.19
CA ALA A 302 9.34 -11.96 43.66
C ALA A 302 10.18 -10.85 44.29
N ALA A 303 11.26 -10.42 43.62
CA ALA A 303 12.11 -9.33 44.06
C ALA A 303 11.44 -7.94 43.91
N ASN A 304 10.36 -7.82 43.12
CA ASN A 304 9.67 -6.57 42.83
C ASN A 304 8.14 -6.70 43.03
N PRO A 305 7.64 -6.73 44.28
CA PRO A 305 6.22 -7.00 44.57
C PRO A 305 5.24 -5.98 43.98
N GLU A 306 5.63 -4.70 43.89
CA GLU A 306 4.80 -3.66 43.29
C GLU A 306 4.69 -3.81 41.77
N LEU A 307 5.77 -4.22 41.11
CA LEU A 307 5.76 -4.55 39.68
C LEU A 307 4.89 -5.80 39.43
N ALA A 308 5.02 -6.83 40.28
CA ALA A 308 4.19 -8.03 40.21
C ALA A 308 2.69 -7.71 40.30
N LYS A 309 2.29 -6.85 41.25
CA LYS A 309 0.90 -6.37 41.38
C LYS A 309 0.43 -5.59 40.15
N ALA A 310 1.28 -4.72 39.59
CA ALA A 310 0.94 -3.94 38.40
C ALA A 310 0.73 -4.85 37.17
N VAL A 311 1.60 -5.83 36.97
CA VAL A 311 1.48 -6.82 35.87
C VAL A 311 0.21 -7.67 36.04
N GLU A 312 -0.09 -8.13 37.25
CA GLU A 312 -1.28 -8.93 37.49
C GLU A 312 -2.57 -8.12 37.29
N LYS A 313 -2.56 -6.83 37.68
CA LYS A 313 -3.68 -5.92 37.40
C LYS A 313 -3.92 -5.77 35.89
N LEU A 314 -2.87 -5.59 35.09
CA LEU A 314 -2.99 -5.50 33.63
C LEU A 314 -3.55 -6.81 33.02
N ARG A 315 -3.07 -7.98 33.49
CA ARG A 315 -3.59 -9.29 33.05
C ARG A 315 -5.07 -9.47 33.37
N GLN A 316 -5.53 -8.97 34.51
CA GLN A 316 -6.95 -9.03 34.89
C GLN A 316 -7.81 -8.11 34.02
N GLU A 317 -7.33 -6.91 33.71
CA GLU A 317 -7.99 -5.96 32.80
C GLU A 317 -8.12 -6.56 31.38
N GLU A 318 -7.07 -7.20 30.85
CA GLU A 318 -7.12 -7.91 29.55
C GLU A 318 -8.13 -9.07 29.55
N ARG A 319 -8.12 -9.90 30.60
CA ARG A 319 -9.07 -11.03 30.72
C ARG A 319 -10.52 -10.56 30.82
N ALA A 320 -10.78 -9.47 31.55
CA ALA A 320 -12.10 -8.87 31.66
C ALA A 320 -12.60 -8.36 30.30
N ALA A 321 -11.74 -7.65 29.55
CA ALA A 321 -12.06 -7.17 28.20
C ALA A 321 -12.30 -8.31 27.19
N TYR A 322 -11.72 -9.50 27.41
CA TYR A 322 -11.96 -10.68 26.59
C TYR A 322 -13.31 -11.36 26.88
N LEU A 323 -13.73 -11.39 28.15
CA LEU A 323 -15.01 -11.96 28.57
C LEU A 323 -16.21 -11.12 28.12
N GLU A 324 -16.07 -9.79 28.07
CA GLU A 324 -17.12 -8.88 27.56
C GLU A 324 -17.33 -8.97 26.03
N LYS A 325 -16.43 -9.62 25.30
CA LYS A 325 -16.51 -9.80 23.82
C LYS A 325 -17.19 -11.12 23.39
N ARG A 326 -17.66 -11.95 24.33
CA ARG A 326 -18.39 -13.20 24.07
C ARG A 326 -19.89 -13.01 24.18
#